data_AF-A0A7S4CVA5-F1
#
_entry.id   AF-A0A7S4CVA5-F1
#
_cell.length_a   1.000
_cell.length_b   1.000
_cell.length_c   1.000
_cell.angle_alpha   90.00
_cell.angle_beta   90.00
_cell.angle_gamma   90.00
#
_symmetry.space_group_name_H-M   'P 1'
#
loop_
_entity.id
_entity.type
_entity.pdbx_description
1 polymer ?
#
loop_
_entity_poly.entity_id
_entity_poly.type
_entity_poly.pdbx_seq_one_letter_code
_entity_poly.pdbx_strand_id
1 'polypeptide(L)'
;MATNVRVLVRARPLLPHEEGHTTNLTEIGGNYIKVVYNNGTNKVFTFDKVLGVDCQQNDVFDEVDPLIDHALDGLHATVFCYGQTGSGKTFTMEGFDYGVTQSGKLKPLMNVDETQHGVILRGIDCLYSKVLERMQNNSHIKYKIQCSYMQIYNERVFDLLNPNATMKAAEKGKGTGGLRIRWRKNDQFFVENLFIFECDTSDQVRELFEMGVKNKSMGSHQMNLASSRSHSIFTLYINSWDPSTPDCIIRSELTLVDLAGSEKLTMLAKNPSQKLVQESIDINTSLLALGKVIQALGTDGGHGHVPYRDSKLTKLLKHALGGNSMTMMIACVNPADAFIEETLCTLFYAGRARNIKNDPRVNEDPKSAMIRALKEEIGQLKVELNNYRQLLLEENTAIGQAAVNQRRDGDKATPSGELGEGPKDADSMYLGEKLIESVRIVRDLVDTNGQLRANFDKMNDMRISAESMVQQVNEENIELRERIEMLESIVVQQADDPPDYGPEKTQDRQNGSAGGGTIKKKTKK
;
A
#
# COMPACT_ATOMS: atom_id res chain seq x y z
N MET A 1 -8.11 -11.04 -7.95
CA MET A 1 -8.06 -12.49 -7.68
C MET A 1 -7.42 -12.65 -6.32
N ALA A 2 -7.97 -13.46 -5.44
CA ALA A 2 -7.38 -13.66 -4.12
C ALA A 2 -6.04 -14.40 -4.24
N THR A 3 -5.02 -13.94 -3.51
CA THR A 3 -3.69 -14.55 -3.46
C THR A 3 -3.30 -14.83 -2.02
N ASN A 4 -2.57 -15.93 -1.78
CA ASN A 4 -2.05 -16.20 -0.44
C ASN A 4 -0.78 -15.37 -0.20
N VAL A 5 -0.51 -15.03 1.06
CA VAL A 5 0.81 -14.49 1.45
C VAL A 5 1.89 -15.53 1.13
N ARG A 6 2.87 -15.14 0.32
CA ARG A 6 4.03 -15.98 0.01
C ARG A 6 4.99 -16.00 1.20
N VAL A 7 5.58 -17.15 1.49
CA VAL A 7 6.55 -17.32 2.58
C VAL A 7 7.86 -17.88 2.05
N LEU A 8 8.91 -17.09 2.23
CA LEU A 8 10.29 -17.48 2.00
C LEU A 8 10.97 -17.69 3.36
N VAL A 9 11.60 -18.84 3.58
CA VAL A 9 12.46 -19.06 4.75
C VAL A 9 13.91 -18.84 4.34
N ARG A 10 14.66 -18.08 5.13
CA ARG A 10 16.10 -17.85 4.93
C ARG A 10 16.85 -18.28 6.18
N ALA A 11 17.70 -19.30 6.05
CA ALA A 11 18.65 -19.68 7.09
C ALA A 11 20.00 -19.03 6.80
N ARG A 12 20.55 -18.30 7.77
CA ARG A 12 21.90 -17.72 7.64
C ARG A 12 22.98 -18.74 8.03
N PRO A 13 24.23 -18.59 7.56
CA PRO A 13 25.35 -19.37 8.08
C PRO A 13 25.62 -19.07 9.56
N LEU A 14 26.38 -19.94 10.23
CA LEU A 14 26.91 -19.68 11.57
C LEU A 14 27.85 -18.49 11.54
N LEU A 15 27.73 -17.61 12.53
CA LEU A 15 28.62 -16.45 12.69
C LEU A 15 29.89 -16.87 13.46
N PRO A 16 30.99 -16.11 13.38
CA PRO A 16 32.25 -16.48 14.05
C PRO A 16 32.14 -16.71 15.55
N HIS A 17 31.26 -15.97 16.24
CA HIS A 17 31.02 -16.15 17.68
C HIS A 17 30.14 -17.37 18.00
N GLU A 18 29.60 -18.04 16.99
CA GLU A 18 28.79 -19.24 17.08
C GLU A 18 29.54 -20.49 16.60
N GLU A 19 30.82 -20.39 16.22
CA GLU A 19 31.64 -21.47 15.65
C GLU A 19 31.84 -22.71 16.55
N GLY A 20 31.26 -22.73 17.76
CA GLY A 20 31.18 -23.90 18.64
C GLY A 20 29.80 -24.57 18.69
N HIS A 21 28.78 -24.01 18.02
CA HIS A 21 27.45 -24.59 17.97
C HIS A 21 27.28 -25.56 16.81
N THR A 22 26.54 -26.64 17.03
CA THR A 22 26.16 -27.57 15.97
C THR A 22 24.87 -27.11 15.28
N THR A 23 24.60 -27.65 14.09
CA THR A 23 23.37 -27.43 13.29
C THR A 23 22.64 -28.76 13.04
N ASN A 24 22.90 -29.78 13.87
CA ASN A 24 22.44 -31.14 13.66
C ASN A 24 20.92 -31.29 13.81
N LEU A 25 20.28 -30.33 14.47
CA LEU A 25 18.84 -30.33 14.70
C LEU A 25 18.05 -29.65 13.57
N THR A 26 18.73 -29.07 12.57
CA THR A 26 18.08 -28.42 11.43
C THR A 26 18.54 -29.03 10.11
N GLU A 27 17.60 -29.55 9.32
CA GLU A 27 17.84 -30.07 7.99
C GLU A 27 17.07 -29.20 6.98
N ILE A 28 17.77 -28.65 5.98
CA ILE A 28 17.20 -27.79 4.95
C ILE A 28 17.28 -28.51 3.61
N GLY A 29 16.14 -28.61 2.94
CA GLY A 29 16.03 -29.10 1.57
C GLY A 29 15.26 -28.12 0.69
N GLY A 30 15.11 -28.44 -0.61
CA GLY A 30 14.68 -27.46 -1.64
C GLY A 30 13.55 -26.50 -1.23
N ASN A 31 12.42 -27.04 -0.76
CA ASN A 31 11.27 -26.25 -0.28
C ASN A 31 10.84 -26.62 1.15
N TYR A 32 11.69 -27.32 1.91
CA TYR A 32 11.37 -27.77 3.25
C TYR A 32 12.48 -27.48 4.25
N ILE A 33 12.08 -27.30 5.50
CA ILE A 33 12.97 -27.25 6.65
C ILE A 33 12.43 -28.20 7.72
N LYS A 34 13.29 -29.08 8.20
CA LYS A 34 12.99 -30.07 9.23
C LYS A 34 13.77 -29.72 10.47
N VAL A 35 13.06 -29.69 11.59
CA VAL A 35 13.63 -29.35 12.89
C VAL A 35 13.40 -30.51 13.86
N VAL A 36 14.47 -30.91 14.54
CA VAL A 36 14.46 -31.94 15.58
C VAL A 36 14.40 -31.27 16.95
N TYR A 37 13.40 -31.59 17.76
CA TYR A 37 13.16 -30.96 19.07
C TYR A 37 12.60 -31.98 20.07
N ASN A 38 12.51 -31.61 21.36
CA ASN A 38 11.97 -32.45 22.43
C ASN A 38 12.49 -33.90 22.41
N ASN A 39 13.81 -34.07 22.47
CA ASN A 39 14.49 -35.37 22.50
C ASN A 39 14.13 -36.33 21.36
N GLY A 40 14.09 -35.84 20.12
CA GLY A 40 13.98 -36.67 18.91
C GLY A 40 12.65 -36.58 18.15
N THR A 41 11.76 -35.64 18.54
CA THR A 41 10.57 -35.34 17.75
C THR A 41 10.97 -34.52 16.53
N ASN A 42 10.59 -34.99 15.34
CA ASN A 42 10.87 -34.29 14.09
C ASN A 42 9.63 -33.53 13.61
N LYS A 43 9.77 -32.24 13.30
CA LYS A 43 8.75 -31.46 12.59
C LYS A 43 9.29 -31.00 11.25
N VAL A 44 8.57 -31.34 10.18
CA VAL A 44 8.86 -30.87 8.83
C VAL A 44 7.90 -29.73 8.51
N PHE A 45 8.45 -28.64 7.98
CA PHE A 45 7.72 -27.50 7.46
C PHE A 45 8.00 -27.34 5.97
N THR A 46 6.97 -26.99 5.20
CA THR A 46 7.08 -26.73 3.76
C THR A 46 6.55 -25.34 3.47
N PHE A 47 7.35 -24.57 2.74
CA PHE A 47 7.05 -23.19 2.36
C PHE A 47 7.16 -23.01 0.86
N ASP A 48 6.90 -21.80 0.38
CA ASP A 48 6.97 -21.52 -1.05
C ASP A 48 8.42 -21.57 -1.55
N LYS A 49 9.37 -21.18 -0.70
CA LYS A 49 10.81 -21.38 -0.91
C LYS A 49 11.55 -21.49 0.42
N VAL A 50 12.61 -22.29 0.47
CA VAL A 50 13.53 -22.36 1.62
C VAL A 50 14.96 -22.19 1.10
N LEU A 51 15.62 -21.13 1.56
CA LEU A 51 17.00 -20.82 1.21
C LEU A 51 17.92 -21.25 2.36
N GLY A 52 18.87 -22.13 2.03
CA GLY A 52 19.86 -22.66 2.95
C GLY A 52 21.00 -21.68 3.25
N VAL A 53 21.97 -22.14 4.02
CA VAL A 53 23.09 -21.33 4.53
C VAL A 53 24.00 -20.75 3.44
N ASP A 54 24.05 -21.39 2.27
CA ASP A 54 24.88 -20.96 1.14
C ASP A 54 24.22 -19.88 0.27
N CYS A 55 22.98 -19.49 0.58
CA CYS A 55 22.24 -18.51 -0.21
C CYS A 55 22.88 -17.11 -0.16
N GLN A 56 22.94 -16.48 -1.33
CA GLN A 56 23.43 -15.12 -1.51
C GLN A 56 22.26 -14.12 -1.50
N GLN A 57 22.58 -12.82 -1.46
CA GLN A 57 21.55 -11.78 -1.52
C GLN A 57 20.77 -11.81 -2.84
N ASN A 58 21.40 -12.23 -3.94
CA ASN A 58 20.72 -12.37 -5.22
C ASN A 58 19.62 -13.44 -5.18
N ASP A 59 19.89 -14.60 -4.57
CA ASP A 59 18.91 -15.69 -4.47
C ASP A 59 17.65 -15.26 -3.71
N VAL A 60 17.80 -14.37 -2.72
CA VAL A 60 16.65 -13.77 -2.01
C VAL A 60 15.94 -12.76 -2.90
N PHE A 61 16.68 -11.94 -3.62
CA PHE A 61 16.12 -10.90 -4.47
C PHE A 61 15.36 -11.45 -5.68
N ASP A 62 15.81 -12.57 -6.27
CA ASP A 62 15.12 -13.24 -7.38
C ASP A 62 13.67 -13.63 -7.01
N GLU A 63 13.41 -13.92 -5.72
CA GLU A 63 12.05 -14.21 -5.23
C GLU A 63 11.22 -12.93 -5.00
N VAL A 64 11.86 -11.80 -4.72
CA VAL A 64 11.24 -10.49 -4.48
C VAL A 64 10.97 -9.73 -5.79
N ASP A 65 11.81 -9.91 -6.80
CA ASP A 65 11.75 -9.19 -8.08
C ASP A 65 10.35 -9.17 -8.74
N PRO A 66 9.57 -10.28 -8.77
CA PRO A 66 8.22 -10.27 -9.33
C PRO A 66 7.25 -9.30 -8.61
N LEU A 67 7.49 -8.99 -7.33
CA LEU A 67 6.67 -8.04 -6.60
C LEU A 67 6.90 -6.60 -7.09
N ILE A 68 8.08 -6.31 -7.64
CA ILE A 68 8.38 -5.01 -8.28
C ILE A 68 7.57 -4.87 -9.56
N ASP A 69 7.43 -5.94 -10.35
CA ASP A 69 6.56 -5.92 -11.53
C ASP A 69 5.10 -5.68 -11.16
N HIS A 70 4.60 -6.39 -10.14
CA HIS A 70 3.26 -6.15 -9.62
C HIS A 70 3.07 -4.70 -9.14
N ALA A 71 4.09 -4.12 -8.51
CA ALA A 71 4.05 -2.72 -8.11
C ALA A 71 3.97 -1.79 -9.33
N LEU A 72 4.74 -2.05 -10.38
CA LEU A 72 4.69 -1.28 -11.63
C LEU A 72 3.37 -1.47 -12.41
N ASP A 73 2.69 -2.60 -12.21
CA ASP A 73 1.34 -2.87 -12.73
C ASP A 73 0.22 -2.19 -11.91
N GLY A 74 0.58 -1.44 -10.86
CA GLY A 74 -0.37 -0.69 -10.04
C GLY A 74 -0.96 -1.46 -8.86
N LEU A 75 -0.42 -2.64 -8.52
CA LEU A 75 -0.78 -3.39 -7.31
C LEU A 75 0.08 -2.92 -6.14
N HIS A 76 -0.46 -2.85 -4.93
CA HIS A 76 0.40 -2.70 -3.76
C HIS A 76 1.24 -3.97 -3.57
N ALA A 77 2.47 -3.82 -3.09
CA ALA A 77 3.38 -4.91 -2.78
C ALA A 77 4.05 -4.69 -1.42
N THR A 78 4.16 -5.74 -0.61
CA THR A 78 4.77 -5.66 0.72
C THR A 78 5.71 -6.84 0.95
N VAL A 79 6.95 -6.56 1.34
CA VAL A 79 7.91 -7.56 1.81
C VAL A 79 8.25 -7.25 3.25
N PHE A 80 8.12 -8.22 4.15
CA PHE A 80 8.53 -8.03 5.54
C PHE A 80 9.39 -9.18 6.06
N CYS A 81 10.47 -8.83 6.77
CA CYS A 81 11.34 -9.77 7.44
C CYS A 81 10.87 -10.02 8.88
N TYR A 82 10.86 -11.28 9.30
CA TYR A 82 10.47 -11.71 10.65
C TYR A 82 11.41 -12.79 11.18
N GLY A 83 11.66 -12.79 12.49
CA GLY A 83 12.52 -13.73 13.18
C GLY A 83 13.23 -13.09 14.38
N GLN A 84 13.97 -13.89 15.14
CA GLN A 84 14.68 -13.39 16.33
C GLN A 84 15.79 -12.38 15.98
N THR A 85 16.23 -11.61 16.97
CA THR A 85 17.44 -10.80 16.84
C THR A 85 18.63 -11.67 16.46
N GLY A 86 19.42 -11.15 15.52
CA GLY A 86 20.57 -11.86 14.98
C GLY A 86 20.24 -12.94 13.95
N SER A 87 18.98 -13.18 13.56
CA SER A 87 18.65 -14.18 12.53
C SER A 87 18.86 -13.72 11.08
N GLY A 88 19.19 -12.45 10.85
CA GLY A 88 19.51 -11.92 9.52
C GLY A 88 18.42 -11.05 8.87
N LYS A 89 17.43 -10.57 9.62
CA LYS A 89 16.36 -9.67 9.09
C LYS A 89 16.91 -8.40 8.43
N THR A 90 17.67 -7.60 9.19
CA THR A 90 18.29 -6.36 8.73
C THR A 90 19.32 -6.61 7.63
N PHE A 91 20.11 -7.69 7.71
CA PHE A 91 21.02 -8.08 6.63
C PHE A 91 20.27 -8.42 5.34
N THR A 92 19.09 -9.05 5.44
CA THR A 92 18.26 -9.33 4.27
C THR A 92 17.69 -8.07 3.63
N MET A 93 17.21 -7.12 4.45
CA MET A 93 16.59 -5.90 3.95
C MET A 93 17.61 -4.86 3.48
N GLU A 94 18.60 -4.55 4.32
CA GLU A 94 19.57 -3.48 4.10
C GLU A 94 20.85 -3.99 3.43
N GLY A 95 21.41 -5.13 3.91
CA GLY A 95 22.64 -5.72 3.39
C GLY A 95 23.94 -5.05 3.88
N PHE A 96 23.85 -4.18 4.88
CA PHE A 96 25.02 -3.53 5.46
C PHE A 96 25.63 -4.32 6.60
N ASP A 97 26.96 -4.28 6.67
CA ASP A 97 27.69 -4.64 7.88
C ASP A 97 27.63 -3.49 8.90
N TYR A 98 27.75 -3.84 10.17
CA TYR A 98 27.71 -2.89 11.27
C TYR A 98 28.99 -3.01 12.11
N GLY A 99 29.90 -2.06 11.93
CA GLY A 99 31.12 -1.97 12.73
C GLY A 99 30.86 -1.31 14.08
N VAL A 100 31.77 -1.50 15.04
CA VAL A 100 31.72 -0.81 16.34
C VAL A 100 32.77 0.31 16.34
N THR A 101 32.34 1.54 16.57
CA THR A 101 33.24 2.69 16.74
C THR A 101 34.06 2.55 18.02
N GLN A 102 35.16 3.30 18.14
CA GLN A 102 35.98 3.37 19.38
C GLN A 102 35.16 3.72 20.64
N SER A 103 34.00 4.38 20.46
CA SER A 103 33.06 4.72 21.53
C SER A 103 32.02 3.63 21.86
N GLY A 104 32.15 2.43 21.30
CA GLY A 104 31.21 1.32 21.48
C GLY A 104 29.91 1.44 20.67
N LYS A 105 29.80 2.44 19.78
CA LYS A 105 28.59 2.70 18.98
C LYS A 105 28.63 1.93 17.67
N LEU A 106 27.55 1.20 17.34
CA LEU A 106 27.35 0.59 16.02
C LEU A 106 27.29 1.65 14.90
N LYS A 107 28.11 1.49 13.88
CA LYS A 107 28.10 2.34 12.69
C LYS A 107 27.88 1.45 11.46
N PRO A 108 26.86 1.74 10.63
CA PRO A 108 26.69 1.04 9.37
C PRO A 108 27.90 1.30 8.46
N LEU A 109 28.45 0.23 7.91
CA LEU A 109 29.48 0.24 6.89
C LEU A 109 28.77 0.19 5.54
N MET A 110 28.52 1.37 4.95
CA MET A 110 27.69 1.49 3.75
C MET A 110 28.47 1.27 2.44
N ASN A 111 29.80 1.33 2.50
CA ASN A 111 30.66 0.96 1.37
C ASN A 111 30.84 -0.56 1.36
N VAL A 112 29.76 -1.27 1.10
CA VAL A 112 29.76 -2.72 0.88
C VAL A 112 29.82 -3.03 -0.61
N ASP A 113 30.33 -4.21 -0.94
CA ASP A 113 30.28 -4.72 -2.31
C ASP A 113 28.82 -4.85 -2.78
N GLU A 114 28.56 -4.59 -4.07
CA GLU A 114 27.20 -4.64 -4.63
C GLU A 114 26.56 -6.04 -4.48
N THR A 115 27.39 -7.09 -4.37
CA THR A 115 26.93 -8.45 -4.07
C THR A 115 26.25 -8.57 -2.70
N GLN A 116 26.61 -7.71 -1.75
CA GLN A 116 26.06 -7.70 -0.39
C GLN A 116 24.81 -6.84 -0.23
N HIS A 117 24.46 -6.02 -1.24
CA HIS A 117 23.24 -5.21 -1.22
C HIS A 117 22.01 -6.07 -0.89
N GLY A 118 21.24 -5.62 0.10
CA GLY A 118 20.00 -6.27 0.50
C GLY A 118 18.85 -5.99 -0.46
N VAL A 119 17.65 -6.44 -0.08
CA VAL A 119 16.42 -6.29 -0.86
C VAL A 119 16.10 -4.84 -1.18
N ILE A 120 16.35 -3.89 -0.27
CA ILE A 120 16.01 -2.47 -0.47
C ILE A 120 16.86 -1.87 -1.60
N LEU A 121 18.19 -1.99 -1.52
CA LEU A 121 19.09 -1.41 -2.51
C LEU A 121 18.89 -2.04 -3.89
N ARG A 122 18.81 -3.37 -3.97
CA ARG A 122 18.51 -4.09 -5.22
C ARG A 122 17.13 -3.72 -5.77
N GLY A 123 16.15 -3.56 -4.89
CA GLY A 123 14.79 -3.18 -5.27
C GLY A 123 14.71 -1.77 -5.85
N ILE A 124 15.49 -0.82 -5.33
CA ILE A 124 15.63 0.53 -5.89
C ILE A 124 16.19 0.45 -7.31
N ASP A 125 17.32 -0.22 -7.50
CA ASP A 125 17.99 -0.31 -8.80
C ASP A 125 17.15 -1.03 -9.85
N CYS A 126 16.52 -2.15 -9.45
CA CYS A 126 15.64 -2.89 -10.33
C CYS A 126 14.39 -2.08 -10.71
N LEU A 127 13.77 -1.37 -9.75
CA LEU A 127 12.60 -0.54 -10.01
C LEU A 127 12.88 0.50 -11.10
N TYR A 128 13.97 1.28 -10.96
CA TYR A 128 14.31 2.29 -11.97
C TYR A 128 14.69 1.67 -13.31
N SER A 129 15.40 0.54 -13.31
CA SER A 129 15.74 -0.19 -14.54
C SER A 129 14.47 -0.63 -15.29
N LYS A 130 13.50 -1.23 -14.59
CA LYS A 130 12.21 -1.66 -15.16
C LYS A 130 11.33 -0.48 -15.57
N VAL A 131 11.36 0.64 -14.85
CA VAL A 131 10.68 1.89 -15.27
C VAL A 131 11.22 2.37 -16.62
N LEU A 132 12.55 2.43 -16.76
CA LEU A 132 13.19 2.86 -18.01
C LEU A 132 12.82 1.91 -19.17
N GLU A 133 12.87 0.61 -18.95
CA GLU A 133 12.46 -0.39 -19.95
C GLU A 133 10.99 -0.23 -20.36
N ARG A 134 10.08 -0.10 -19.39
CA ARG A 134 8.64 0.10 -19.66
C ARG A 134 8.37 1.40 -20.41
N MET A 135 9.09 2.48 -20.09
CA MET A 135 8.97 3.75 -20.81
C MET A 135 9.53 3.69 -22.25
N GLN A 136 10.52 2.83 -22.51
CA GLN A 136 11.02 2.58 -23.87
C GLN A 136 10.03 1.76 -24.69
N ASN A 137 9.45 0.71 -24.08
CA ASN A 137 8.48 -0.16 -24.73
C ASN A 137 7.09 0.49 -24.89
N ASN A 138 6.73 1.41 -23.99
CA ASN A 138 5.49 2.16 -24.03
C ASN A 138 5.74 3.64 -23.72
N SER A 139 6.03 4.41 -24.77
CA SER A 139 6.38 5.84 -24.68
C SER A 139 5.24 6.73 -24.13
N HIS A 140 4.02 6.19 -24.08
CA HIS A 140 2.84 6.89 -23.58
C HIS A 140 2.70 6.83 -22.06
N ILE A 141 3.39 5.95 -21.33
CA ILE A 141 3.28 5.91 -19.86
C ILE A 141 4.40 6.72 -19.23
N LYS A 142 4.05 7.55 -18.24
CA LYS A 142 5.00 8.26 -17.38
C LYS A 142 4.90 7.74 -15.96
N TYR A 143 6.03 7.81 -15.25
CA TYR A 143 6.17 7.37 -13.88
C TYR A 143 6.66 8.54 -13.01
N LYS A 144 6.20 8.56 -11.76
CA LYS A 144 6.70 9.42 -10.69
C LYS A 144 6.94 8.56 -9.47
N ILE A 145 8.19 8.55 -9.01
CA ILE A 145 8.63 7.75 -7.87
C ILE A 145 8.86 8.66 -6.68
N GLN A 146 8.39 8.24 -5.51
CA GLN A 146 8.64 8.95 -4.26
C GLN A 146 9.02 7.94 -3.18
N CYS A 147 9.74 8.36 -2.14
CA CYS A 147 10.08 7.48 -1.03
C CYS A 147 9.79 8.10 0.33
N SER A 148 9.52 7.24 1.32
CA SER A 148 9.50 7.59 2.74
C SER A 148 10.21 6.52 3.56
N TYR A 149 10.76 6.90 4.71
CA TYR A 149 11.36 5.96 5.64
C TYR A 149 10.98 6.32 7.07
N MET A 150 10.39 5.37 7.79
CA MET A 150 10.00 5.57 9.19
C MET A 150 10.44 4.42 10.08
N GLN A 151 10.54 4.74 11.38
CA GLN A 151 10.80 3.79 12.45
C GLN A 151 9.64 3.78 13.44
N ILE A 152 9.20 2.60 13.86
CA ILE A 152 8.28 2.42 14.97
C ILE A 152 9.07 1.87 16.15
N TYR A 153 9.18 2.65 17.22
CA TYR A 153 9.84 2.24 18.46
C TYR A 153 8.99 2.66 19.64
N ASN A 154 8.73 1.72 20.55
CA ASN A 154 7.88 1.95 21.72
C ASN A 154 6.51 2.59 21.37
N GLU A 155 5.81 2.00 20.39
CA GLU A 155 4.55 2.51 19.83
C GLU A 155 4.58 4.01 19.46
N ARG A 156 5.74 4.55 19.09
CA ARG A 156 5.93 5.91 18.55
C ARG A 156 6.53 5.81 17.15
N VAL A 157 6.02 6.64 16.24
CA VAL A 157 6.47 6.70 14.85
C VAL A 157 7.46 7.84 14.72
N PHE A 158 8.63 7.57 14.15
CA PHE A 158 9.68 8.53 13.89
C PHE A 158 9.96 8.56 12.40
N ASP A 159 10.06 9.76 11.85
CA ASP A 159 10.47 9.97 10.46
C ASP A 159 11.99 9.92 10.38
N LEU A 160 12.52 8.98 9.60
CA LEU A 160 13.96 8.80 9.42
C LEU A 160 14.54 9.69 8.32
N LEU A 161 13.70 10.30 7.47
CA LEU A 161 14.13 11.17 6.38
C LEU A 161 13.94 12.66 6.69
N ASN A 162 13.24 13.00 7.77
CA ASN A 162 13.01 14.40 8.13
C ASN A 162 14.36 15.09 8.49
N PRO A 163 14.79 16.11 7.69
CA PRO A 163 16.08 16.79 7.88
C PRO A 163 16.19 17.54 9.21
N ASN A 164 15.05 17.88 9.81
CA ASN A 164 14.94 18.64 11.05
C ASN A 164 14.63 17.74 12.27
N ALA A 165 14.26 16.47 12.04
CA ALA A 165 13.86 15.55 13.11
C ALA A 165 14.99 14.66 13.62
N THR A 166 16.25 14.97 13.34
CA THR A 166 17.36 14.41 14.13
C THR A 166 17.28 14.96 15.55
N MET A 167 16.40 14.37 16.35
CA MET A 167 16.41 14.28 17.82
C MET A 167 16.54 15.58 18.63
N LYS A 168 16.51 16.79 18.03
CA LYS A 168 16.46 18.06 18.78
C LYS A 168 15.17 18.25 19.59
N ALA A 169 14.14 17.45 19.30
CA ALA A 169 12.87 17.47 20.01
C ALA A 169 12.83 16.59 21.27
N ALA A 170 13.87 15.78 21.53
CA ALA A 170 14.03 15.07 22.82
C ALA A 170 14.79 15.91 23.86
N GLU A 171 15.63 16.86 23.41
CA GLU A 171 16.47 17.70 24.29
C GLU A 171 15.72 18.89 24.92
N LYS A 172 14.64 19.36 24.31
CA LYS A 172 13.76 20.36 24.92
C LYS A 172 12.54 19.64 25.44
N GLY A 173 12.34 19.61 26.77
CA GLY A 173 11.26 18.91 27.49
C GLY A 173 9.81 19.22 27.10
N LYS A 174 9.55 19.79 25.91
CA LYS A 174 8.27 19.79 25.20
C LYS A 174 8.29 18.65 24.18
N GLY A 175 7.95 17.45 24.63
CA GLY A 175 8.01 16.24 23.82
C GLY A 175 7.18 16.36 22.54
N THR A 176 7.83 16.21 21.39
CA THR A 176 7.11 15.76 20.20
C THR A 176 6.93 14.25 20.35
N GLY A 177 5.84 13.83 20.99
CA GLY A 177 5.38 12.45 20.89
C GLY A 177 5.29 12.10 19.41
N GLY A 178 5.89 10.98 18.99
CA GLY A 178 6.10 10.64 17.58
C GLY A 178 4.87 10.80 16.68
N LEU A 179 5.09 10.78 15.36
CA LEU A 179 4.06 11.07 14.35
C LEU A 179 2.74 10.32 14.60
N ARG A 180 1.64 11.01 14.32
CA ARG A 180 0.28 10.52 14.55
C ARG A 180 -0.17 9.67 13.37
N ILE A 181 -0.84 8.56 13.66
CA ILE A 181 -1.51 7.73 12.64
C ILE A 181 -2.96 8.20 12.53
N ARG A 182 -3.37 8.51 11.30
CA ARG A 182 -4.75 8.85 10.92
C ARG A 182 -5.32 7.74 10.04
N TRP A 183 -6.62 7.79 9.79
CA TRP A 183 -7.29 6.89 8.85
C TRP A 183 -8.17 7.67 7.89
N ARG A 184 -8.34 7.17 6.66
CA ARG A 184 -9.24 7.70 5.65
C ARG A 184 -10.50 6.84 5.53
N LYS A 185 -11.39 7.17 4.58
CA LYS A 185 -12.47 6.27 4.15
C LYS A 185 -11.87 4.89 3.78
N ASN A 186 -12.65 3.83 3.95
CA ASN A 186 -12.22 2.43 3.80
C ASN A 186 -11.17 1.95 4.83
N ASP A 187 -10.99 2.68 5.94
CA ASP A 187 -10.11 2.30 7.06
C ASP A 187 -8.67 2.02 6.60
N GLN A 188 -8.18 2.87 5.69
CA GLN A 188 -6.78 2.95 5.25
C GLN A 188 -6.03 3.87 6.21
N PHE A 189 -5.03 3.34 6.90
CA PHE A 189 -4.20 4.08 7.85
C PHE A 189 -3.02 4.75 7.15
N PHE A 190 -2.67 5.97 7.60
CA PHE A 190 -1.50 6.70 7.11
C PHE A 190 -0.88 7.53 8.25
N VAL A 191 0.39 7.89 8.08
CA VAL A 191 1.11 8.72 9.05
C VAL A 191 0.99 10.19 8.66
N GLU A 192 0.45 11.00 9.56
CA GLU A 192 0.34 12.45 9.38
C GLU A 192 1.73 13.11 9.50
N ASN A 193 2.05 14.02 8.58
CA ASN A 193 3.32 14.75 8.51
C ASN A 193 4.57 13.88 8.31
N LEU A 194 4.43 12.67 7.75
CA LEU A 194 5.56 11.90 7.25
C LEU A 194 6.10 12.55 5.98
N PHE A 195 7.41 12.79 5.92
CA PHE A 195 8.05 13.31 4.72
C PHE A 195 8.05 12.26 3.61
N ILE A 196 7.62 12.68 2.42
CA ILE A 196 7.63 11.90 1.19
C ILE A 196 8.44 12.70 0.17
N PHE A 197 9.58 12.15 -0.24
CA PHE A 197 10.50 12.79 -1.16
C PHE A 197 10.26 12.28 -2.57
N GLU A 198 10.18 13.18 -3.54
CA GLU A 198 10.19 12.83 -4.96
C GLU A 198 11.62 12.55 -5.41
N CYS A 199 11.78 11.49 -6.21
CA CYS A 199 13.10 11.02 -6.63
C CYS A 199 13.09 10.71 -8.13
N ASP A 200 13.93 11.43 -8.88
CA ASP A 200 14.07 11.28 -10.33
C ASP A 200 15.04 10.15 -10.70
N THR A 201 15.96 9.79 -9.80
CA THR A 201 16.99 8.77 -10.04
C THR A 201 17.09 7.76 -8.90
N SER A 202 17.60 6.55 -9.20
CA SER A 202 17.88 5.52 -8.19
C SER A 202 18.88 6.01 -7.14
N ASP A 203 19.88 6.80 -7.54
CA ASP A 203 20.89 7.36 -6.65
C ASP A 203 20.29 8.28 -5.57
N GLN A 204 19.30 9.11 -5.92
CA GLN A 204 18.60 9.97 -4.94
C GLN A 204 17.88 9.14 -3.88
N VAL A 205 17.22 8.05 -4.30
CA VAL A 205 16.54 7.14 -3.36
C VAL A 205 17.57 6.41 -2.48
N ARG A 206 18.69 5.97 -3.05
CA ARG A 206 19.79 5.33 -2.32
C ARG A 206 20.35 6.26 -1.24
N GLU A 207 20.64 7.51 -1.59
CA GLU A 207 21.14 8.51 -0.64
C GLU A 207 20.16 8.77 0.51
N LEU A 208 18.86 8.87 0.22
CA LEU A 208 17.82 9.02 1.24
C LEU A 208 17.72 7.80 2.14
N PHE A 209 17.79 6.59 1.56
CA PHE A 209 17.80 5.35 2.34
C PHE A 209 19.00 5.27 3.28
N GLU A 210 20.21 5.54 2.77
CA GLU A 210 21.43 5.59 3.58
C GLU A 210 21.37 6.66 4.67
N MET A 211 20.85 7.85 4.36
CA MET A 211 20.61 8.89 5.36
C MET A 211 19.68 8.39 6.46
N GLY A 212 18.58 7.70 6.10
CA GLY A 212 17.65 7.13 7.06
C GLY A 212 18.27 6.03 7.93
N VAL A 213 19.13 5.17 7.37
CA VAL A 213 19.89 4.16 8.12
C VAL A 213 20.89 4.80 9.10
N LYS A 214 21.56 5.89 8.70
CA LYS A 214 22.41 6.69 9.59
C LYS A 214 21.58 7.29 10.74
N ASN A 215 20.41 7.87 10.44
CA ASN A 215 19.52 8.45 11.43
C ASN A 215 18.98 7.40 12.41
N LYS A 216 18.57 6.23 11.92
CA LYS A 216 18.15 5.07 12.73
C LYS A 216 19.26 4.62 13.70
N SER A 217 20.49 4.53 13.20
CA SER A 217 21.65 4.14 14.00
C SER A 217 21.94 5.17 15.11
N MET A 218 21.97 6.46 14.76
CA MET A 218 22.20 7.55 15.72
C MET A 218 21.11 7.64 16.79
N GLY A 219 19.84 7.48 16.40
CA GLY A 219 18.72 7.44 17.35
C GLY A 219 18.79 6.24 18.30
N SER A 220 19.19 5.07 17.78
CA SER A 220 19.33 3.86 18.58
C SER A 220 20.46 3.96 19.63
N HIS A 221 21.50 4.74 19.35
CA HIS A 221 22.58 5.02 20.32
C HIS A 221 22.15 5.89 21.48
N GLN A 222 21.30 6.89 21.22
CA GLN A 222 20.75 7.74 22.27
C GLN A 222 19.74 6.99 23.16
N MET A 223 19.17 5.89 22.66
CA MET A 223 18.08 5.15 23.31
C MET A 223 18.47 3.79 23.92
N ASN A 224 19.76 3.49 24.11
CA ASN A 224 20.29 2.23 24.67
C ASN A 224 19.74 0.96 23.97
N LEU A 225 20.43 0.52 22.90
CA LEU A 225 20.25 -0.81 22.29
C LEU A 225 18.87 -1.04 21.61
N ALA A 226 18.41 -0.04 20.84
CA ALA A 226 17.06 -0.01 20.27
C ALA A 226 16.90 -0.57 18.84
N SER A 227 17.99 -0.90 18.12
CA SER A 227 17.88 -1.32 16.71
C SER A 227 17.14 -2.65 16.55
N SER A 228 17.40 -3.63 17.43
CA SER A 228 16.69 -4.92 17.46
C SER A 228 15.25 -4.84 17.97
N ARG A 229 14.86 -3.69 18.53
CA ARG A 229 13.61 -3.44 19.25
C ARG A 229 12.68 -2.47 18.53
N SER A 230 13.04 -2.08 17.32
CA SER A 230 12.26 -1.16 16.49
C SER A 230 11.90 -1.82 15.18
N HIS A 231 10.77 -1.40 14.61
CA HIS A 231 10.39 -1.77 13.25
C HIS A 231 10.79 -0.65 12.31
N SER A 232 11.30 -1.00 11.14
CA SER A 232 11.64 -0.07 10.07
C SER A 232 10.73 -0.33 8.87
N ILE A 233 10.12 0.73 8.33
CA ILE A 233 9.23 0.64 7.17
C ILE A 233 9.72 1.65 6.13
N PHE A 234 10.29 1.14 5.05
CA PHE A 234 10.69 1.90 3.88
C PHE A 234 9.65 1.70 2.78
N THR A 235 9.12 2.78 2.21
CA THR A 235 8.08 2.70 1.19
C THR A 235 8.48 3.48 -0.05
N LEU A 236 8.41 2.82 -1.20
CA LEU A 236 8.47 3.43 -2.53
C LEU A 236 7.05 3.60 -3.05
N TYR A 237 6.64 4.85 -3.29
CA TYR A 237 5.38 5.21 -3.91
C TYR A 237 5.59 5.32 -5.41
N ILE A 238 4.78 4.61 -6.18
CA ILE A 238 4.88 4.55 -7.63
C ILE A 238 3.57 5.07 -8.18
N ASN A 239 3.62 6.19 -8.89
CA ASN A 239 2.49 6.73 -9.62
C ASN A 239 2.77 6.58 -11.11
N SER A 240 1.83 6.01 -11.86
CA SER A 240 1.91 5.93 -13.32
C SER A 240 0.66 6.53 -13.95
N TRP A 241 0.83 7.18 -15.10
CA TRP A 241 -0.27 7.76 -15.86
C TRP A 241 0.10 7.88 -17.35
N ASP A 242 -0.91 7.93 -18.20
CA ASP A 242 -0.76 8.35 -19.59
C ASP A 242 -0.97 9.87 -19.69
N PRO A 243 -0.05 10.67 -20.27
CA PRO A 243 -0.23 12.09 -20.50
C PRO A 243 -1.48 12.46 -21.33
N SER A 244 -2.02 11.54 -22.13
CA SER A 244 -3.29 11.71 -22.83
C SER A 244 -4.51 11.68 -21.89
N THR A 245 -4.33 11.08 -20.71
CA THR A 245 -5.33 10.97 -19.65
C THR A 245 -4.70 11.31 -18.29
N PRO A 246 -4.25 12.58 -18.07
CA PRO A 246 -3.45 12.94 -16.91
C PRO A 246 -4.18 12.75 -15.57
N ASP A 247 -5.52 12.78 -15.58
CA ASP A 247 -6.34 12.51 -14.41
C ASP A 247 -6.41 11.02 -14.05
N CYS A 248 -6.00 10.12 -14.95
CA CYS A 248 -6.01 8.69 -14.75
C CYS A 248 -4.68 8.19 -14.19
N ILE A 249 -4.49 8.45 -12.89
CA ILE A 249 -3.29 8.04 -12.15
C ILE A 249 -3.54 6.69 -11.47
N ILE A 250 -2.73 5.71 -11.84
CA ILE A 250 -2.61 4.44 -11.15
C ILE A 250 -1.53 4.58 -10.08
N ARG A 251 -1.86 4.17 -8.85
CA ARG A 251 -0.99 4.29 -7.68
C ARG A 251 -0.63 2.92 -7.14
N SER A 252 0.59 2.77 -6.67
CA SER A 252 1.03 1.57 -5.96
C SER A 252 2.09 1.93 -4.94
N GLU A 253 2.31 1.01 -4.02
CA GLU A 253 3.27 1.16 -2.93
C GLU A 253 4.06 -0.14 -2.86
N LEU A 254 5.38 -0.05 -2.91
CA LEU A 254 6.29 -1.14 -2.57
C LEU A 254 6.81 -0.86 -1.15
N THR A 255 6.30 -1.61 -0.18
CA THR A 255 6.62 -1.45 1.24
C THR A 255 7.59 -2.55 1.68
N LEU A 256 8.76 -2.15 2.17
CA LEU A 256 9.85 -3.02 2.61
C LEU A 256 10.03 -2.84 4.13
N VAL A 257 9.85 -3.92 4.88
CA VAL A 257 9.69 -3.87 6.35
C VAL A 257 10.71 -4.75 7.06
N ASP A 258 11.52 -4.16 7.93
CA ASP A 258 12.39 -4.87 8.86
C ASP A 258 11.75 -4.83 10.26
N LEU A 259 11.19 -5.96 10.72
CA LEU A 259 10.54 -6.03 12.02
C LEU A 259 11.55 -6.17 13.17
N ALA A 260 11.13 -5.81 14.37
CA ALA A 260 11.88 -6.10 15.60
C ALA A 260 12.08 -7.62 15.83
N GLY A 261 13.03 -7.97 16.69
CA GLY A 261 13.26 -9.35 17.13
C GLY A 261 12.02 -9.98 17.78
N SER A 262 11.74 -11.23 17.42
CA SER A 262 10.59 -12.00 17.91
C SER A 262 10.82 -12.72 19.26
N GLU A 263 12.04 -12.68 19.79
CA GLU A 263 12.43 -13.43 20.98
C GLU A 263 11.73 -12.96 22.27
N LYS A 264 11.51 -13.90 23.19
CA LYS A 264 10.91 -13.60 24.51
C LYS A 264 11.97 -13.16 25.52
N LEU A 265 11.59 -12.23 26.40
CA LEU A 265 12.50 -11.62 27.38
C LEU A 265 13.12 -12.54 28.43
N THR A 266 12.63 -13.76 28.58
CA THR A 266 13.15 -14.72 29.55
C THR A 266 14.66 -14.96 29.41
N MET A 267 15.26 -14.57 28.28
CA MET A 267 16.68 -14.72 27.96
C MET A 267 17.58 -13.50 28.27
N LEU A 268 17.04 -12.28 28.50
CA LEU A 268 17.87 -11.06 28.34
C LEU A 268 18.44 -10.41 29.61
N ALA A 269 17.99 -10.75 30.83
CA ALA A 269 18.67 -10.28 32.05
C ALA A 269 18.28 -11.08 33.30
N LYS A 270 19.27 -11.49 34.11
CA LYS A 270 19.04 -12.07 35.44
C LYS A 270 18.41 -11.08 36.45
N ASN A 271 18.35 -9.77 36.14
CA ASN A 271 17.67 -8.71 36.89
C ASN A 271 17.41 -7.47 35.99
N PRO A 272 16.31 -7.40 35.22
CA PRO A 272 16.03 -6.24 34.36
C PRO A 272 15.54 -5.04 35.18
N SER A 273 15.95 -3.82 34.79
CA SER A 273 15.41 -2.59 35.40
C SER A 273 13.95 -2.38 35.01
N GLN A 274 13.15 -1.70 35.85
CA GLN A 274 11.73 -1.43 35.57
C GLN A 274 11.50 -0.73 34.21
N LYS A 275 12.43 0.15 33.81
CA LYS A 275 12.37 0.87 32.52
C LYS A 275 12.56 -0.07 31.33
N LEU A 276 13.50 -1.03 31.44
CA LEU A 276 13.71 -2.08 30.44
C LEU A 276 12.51 -3.04 30.36
N VAL A 277 11.88 -3.36 31.49
CA VAL A 277 10.66 -4.19 31.53
C VAL A 277 9.49 -3.50 30.84
N GLN A 278 9.26 -2.21 31.11
CA GLN A 278 8.18 -1.45 30.46
C GLN A 278 8.40 -1.32 28.95
N GLU A 279 9.61 -0.92 28.53
CA GLU A 279 9.99 -0.84 27.12
C GLU A 279 9.77 -2.19 26.41
N SER A 280 10.11 -3.28 27.07
CA SER A 280 9.94 -4.64 26.59
C SER A 280 8.48 -5.07 26.43
N ILE A 281 7.59 -4.63 27.33
CA ILE A 281 6.14 -4.83 27.18
C ILE A 281 5.64 -4.09 25.94
N ASP A 282 6.09 -2.86 25.73
CA ASP A 282 5.62 -2.02 24.63
C ASP A 282 6.13 -2.52 23.26
N ILE A 283 7.37 -3.02 23.16
CA ILE A 283 7.89 -3.66 21.94
C ILE A 283 7.12 -4.94 21.61
N ASN A 284 6.93 -5.81 22.62
CA ASN A 284 6.15 -7.02 22.45
C ASN A 284 4.69 -6.75 22.13
N THR A 285 4.14 -5.58 22.49
CA THR A 285 2.77 -5.20 22.14
C THR A 285 2.56 -5.23 20.63
N SER A 286 3.47 -4.65 19.85
CA SER A 286 3.38 -4.61 18.39
C SER A 286 3.47 -6.00 17.73
N LEU A 287 4.42 -6.84 18.15
CA LEU A 287 4.60 -8.20 17.61
C LEU A 287 3.52 -9.17 18.09
N LEU A 288 3.03 -9.01 19.33
CA LEU A 288 1.90 -9.76 19.86
C LEU A 288 0.61 -9.41 19.09
N ALA A 289 0.37 -8.12 18.83
CA ALA A 289 -0.75 -7.67 18.02
C ALA A 289 -0.66 -8.25 16.59
N LEU A 290 0.54 -8.22 15.98
CA LEU A 290 0.78 -8.85 14.69
C LEU A 290 0.46 -10.35 14.71
N GLY A 291 0.89 -11.06 15.77
CA GLY A 291 0.56 -12.48 15.97
C GLY A 291 -0.93 -12.76 16.07
N LYS A 292 -1.69 -11.92 16.78
CA LYS A 292 -3.15 -12.03 16.84
C LYS A 292 -3.80 -11.80 15.48
N VAL A 293 -3.33 -10.82 14.71
CA VAL A 293 -3.81 -10.54 13.35
C VAL A 293 -3.57 -11.76 12.44
N ILE A 294 -2.36 -12.30 12.44
CA ILE A 294 -2.02 -13.48 11.62
C ILE A 294 -2.83 -14.70 12.06
N GLN A 295 -3.05 -14.89 13.35
CA GLN A 295 -3.89 -15.98 13.84
C GLN A 295 -5.34 -15.83 13.38
N ALA A 296 -5.95 -14.65 13.54
CA ALA A 296 -7.33 -14.40 13.12
C ALA A 296 -7.52 -14.60 11.60
N LEU A 297 -6.53 -14.19 10.80
CA LEU A 297 -6.60 -14.33 9.34
C LEU A 297 -6.28 -15.75 8.84
N GLY A 298 -5.27 -16.39 9.42
CA GLY A 298 -4.75 -17.68 8.95
C GLY A 298 -5.53 -18.91 9.45
N THR A 299 -6.27 -18.79 10.55
CA THR A 299 -7.07 -19.89 11.12
C THR A 299 -8.57 -19.69 10.92
N ASP A 300 -9.08 -18.50 11.21
CA ASP A 300 -10.52 -18.23 11.16
C ASP A 300 -10.98 -17.69 9.79
N GLY A 301 -10.09 -17.71 8.79
CA GLY A 301 -10.36 -17.21 7.44
C GLY A 301 -10.73 -15.72 7.39
N GLY A 302 -10.44 -14.97 8.46
CA GLY A 302 -10.90 -13.58 8.61
C GLY A 302 -12.41 -13.43 8.83
N HIS A 303 -13.14 -14.49 9.22
CA HIS A 303 -14.59 -14.46 9.45
C HIS A 303 -15.02 -13.73 10.74
N GLY A 304 -14.09 -13.09 11.47
CA GLY A 304 -14.34 -12.34 12.69
C GLY A 304 -13.59 -11.00 12.74
N HIS A 305 -13.68 -10.29 13.86
CA HIS A 305 -12.96 -9.04 14.07
C HIS A 305 -11.44 -9.27 14.12
N VAL A 306 -10.71 -8.71 13.15
CA VAL A 306 -9.25 -8.75 13.11
C VAL A 306 -8.68 -7.51 13.82
N PRO A 307 -7.85 -7.67 14.88
CA PRO A 307 -7.46 -6.58 15.78
C PRO A 307 -6.32 -5.70 15.23
N TYR A 308 -6.46 -5.15 14.02
CA TYR A 308 -5.43 -4.28 13.43
C TYR A 308 -5.15 -3.03 14.27
N ARG A 309 -6.12 -2.60 15.08
CA ARG A 309 -6.04 -1.36 15.86
C ARG A 309 -5.22 -1.48 17.16
N ASP A 310 -4.84 -2.70 17.54
CA ASP A 310 -4.13 -2.99 18.80
C ASP A 310 -2.68 -2.45 18.81
N SER A 311 -2.07 -2.21 17.65
CA SER A 311 -0.76 -1.57 17.55
C SER A 311 -0.64 -0.63 16.36
N LYS A 312 0.33 0.27 16.40
CA LYS A 312 0.68 1.14 15.25
C LYS A 312 1.18 0.34 14.05
N LEU A 313 1.96 -0.71 14.31
CA LEU A 313 2.47 -1.59 13.26
C LEU A 313 1.33 -2.27 12.50
N THR A 314 0.39 -2.91 13.20
CA THR A 314 -0.73 -3.62 12.58
C THR A 314 -1.70 -2.69 11.87
N LYS A 315 -1.83 -1.43 12.30
CA LYS A 315 -2.59 -0.41 11.55
C LYS A 315 -1.94 -0.15 10.18
N LEU A 316 -0.62 0.04 10.16
CA LEU A 316 0.11 0.37 8.93
C LEU A 316 0.22 -0.84 7.98
N LEU A 317 0.33 -2.06 8.53
CA LEU A 317 0.37 -3.30 7.75
C LEU A 317 -1.00 -3.90 7.43
N LYS A 318 -2.10 -3.21 7.74
CA LYS A 318 -3.45 -3.73 7.50
C LYS A 318 -3.68 -4.11 6.04
N HIS A 319 -3.16 -3.33 5.10
CA HIS A 319 -3.30 -3.61 3.67
C HIS A 319 -2.50 -4.85 3.22
N ALA A 320 -1.37 -5.13 3.89
CA ALA A 320 -0.49 -6.26 3.61
C ALA A 320 -1.00 -7.60 4.14
N LEU A 321 -1.81 -7.59 5.21
CA LEU A 321 -2.29 -8.82 5.86
C LEU A 321 -3.80 -8.89 5.76
N GLY A 322 -4.33 -9.70 4.85
CA GLY A 322 -5.78 -9.84 4.61
C GLY A 322 -6.39 -8.68 3.80
N GLY A 323 -5.56 -7.88 3.12
CA GLY A 323 -5.97 -6.65 2.43
C GLY A 323 -5.60 -6.61 0.96
N ASN A 324 -5.53 -5.40 0.41
CA ASN A 324 -5.14 -5.12 -0.97
C ASN A 324 -3.62 -4.96 -1.06
N SER A 325 -2.90 -6.08 -1.17
CA SER A 325 -1.45 -6.10 -1.40
C SER A 325 -0.98 -7.48 -1.85
N MET A 326 0.01 -7.53 -2.74
CA MET A 326 0.85 -8.70 -2.97
C MET A 326 1.86 -8.77 -1.82
N THR A 327 1.79 -9.80 -0.99
CA THR A 327 2.60 -9.81 0.25
C THR A 327 3.49 -11.04 0.35
N MET A 328 4.75 -10.79 0.69
CA MET A 328 5.76 -11.80 0.98
C MET A 328 6.30 -11.63 2.40
N MET A 329 6.30 -12.71 3.16
CA MET A 329 7.03 -12.82 4.43
C MET A 329 8.37 -13.50 4.19
N ILE A 330 9.45 -12.90 4.66
CA ILE A 330 10.77 -13.54 4.75
C ILE A 330 11.02 -13.93 6.21
N ALA A 331 10.96 -15.23 6.50
CA ALA A 331 11.22 -15.80 7.80
C ALA A 331 12.72 -16.11 7.96
N CYS A 332 13.43 -15.25 8.68
CA CYS A 332 14.86 -15.37 8.95
C CYS A 332 15.11 -16.25 10.18
N VAL A 333 15.85 -17.35 10.02
CA VAL A 333 16.12 -18.33 11.09
C VAL A 333 17.62 -18.52 11.35
N ASN A 334 17.95 -18.89 12.58
CA ASN A 334 19.30 -19.32 12.96
C ASN A 334 19.34 -20.86 12.98
N PRO A 335 20.20 -21.52 12.17
CA PRO A 335 20.24 -22.97 12.11
C PRO A 335 20.92 -23.62 13.34
N ALA A 336 21.57 -22.84 14.20
CA ALA A 336 22.31 -23.36 15.35
C ALA A 336 21.38 -24.02 16.39
N ASP A 337 21.82 -25.14 16.95
CA ASP A 337 21.05 -25.98 17.86
C ASP A 337 20.63 -25.23 19.14
N ALA A 338 21.37 -24.18 19.53
CA ALA A 338 21.06 -23.33 20.67
C ALA A 338 19.80 -22.46 20.47
N PHE A 339 19.35 -22.25 19.23
CA PHE A 339 18.25 -21.35 18.90
C PHE A 339 17.02 -22.08 18.34
N ILE A 340 16.95 -23.41 18.48
CA ILE A 340 15.87 -24.23 17.91
C ILE A 340 14.48 -23.82 18.41
N GLU A 341 14.34 -23.41 19.66
CA GLU A 341 13.04 -22.97 20.19
C GLU A 341 12.51 -21.72 19.44
N GLU A 342 13.39 -20.76 19.19
CA GLU A 342 13.06 -19.52 18.47
C GLU A 342 12.88 -19.76 16.97
N THR A 343 13.69 -20.66 16.38
CA THR A 343 13.50 -21.14 15.01
C THR A 343 12.14 -21.82 14.85
N LEU A 344 11.74 -22.70 15.78
CA LEU A 344 10.40 -23.30 15.76
C LEU A 344 9.29 -22.25 15.87
N CYS A 345 9.42 -21.28 16.78
CA CYS A 345 8.46 -20.19 16.91
C CYS A 345 8.29 -19.44 15.58
N THR A 346 9.41 -19.11 14.93
CA THR A 346 9.44 -18.43 13.63
C THR A 346 8.76 -19.26 12.54
N LEU A 347 9.07 -20.55 12.43
CA LEU A 347 8.50 -21.44 11.42
C LEU A 347 7.00 -21.69 11.62
N PHE A 348 6.53 -21.85 12.86
CA PHE A 348 5.10 -21.94 13.16
C PHE A 348 4.36 -20.64 12.84
N TYR A 349 5.00 -19.50 13.07
CA TYR A 349 4.45 -18.19 12.74
C TYR A 349 4.31 -18.02 11.22
N ALA A 350 5.38 -18.34 10.49
CA ALA A 350 5.42 -18.31 9.03
C ALA A 350 4.38 -19.27 8.40
N GLY A 351 4.21 -20.46 8.99
CA GLY A 351 3.19 -21.42 8.54
C GLY A 351 1.76 -20.89 8.65
N ARG A 352 1.47 -20.07 9.68
CA ARG A 352 0.17 -19.41 9.81
C ARG A 352 0.03 -18.24 8.83
N ALA A 353 1.08 -17.45 8.64
CA ALA A 353 1.08 -16.34 7.70
C ALA A 353 0.77 -16.79 6.28
N ARG A 354 1.30 -17.95 5.86
CA ARG A 354 1.05 -18.56 4.54
C ARG A 354 -0.44 -18.81 4.23
N ASN A 355 -1.26 -19.01 5.26
CA ASN A 355 -2.69 -19.27 5.09
C ASN A 355 -3.53 -18.00 4.91
N ILE A 356 -2.93 -16.82 5.08
CA ILE A 356 -3.62 -15.55 4.91
C ILE A 356 -3.88 -15.30 3.43
N LYS A 357 -5.13 -14.98 3.11
CA LYS A 357 -5.58 -14.59 1.77
C LYS A 357 -5.68 -13.07 1.67
N ASN A 358 -4.95 -12.51 0.72
CA ASN A 358 -5.07 -11.12 0.29
C ASN A 358 -5.95 -11.04 -0.97
N ASP A 359 -6.48 -9.86 -1.25
CA ASP A 359 -7.22 -9.56 -2.49
C ASP A 359 -6.58 -8.34 -3.17
N PRO A 360 -5.43 -8.53 -3.85
CA PRO A 360 -4.73 -7.46 -4.55
C PRO A 360 -5.56 -6.94 -5.74
N ARG A 361 -5.59 -5.62 -5.89
CA ARG A 361 -6.34 -4.87 -6.90
C ARG A 361 -5.50 -3.68 -7.37
N VAL A 362 -5.65 -3.33 -8.64
CA VAL A 362 -4.99 -2.14 -9.23
C VAL A 362 -5.59 -0.89 -8.59
N ASN A 363 -4.76 -0.01 -8.03
CA ASN A 363 -5.24 1.19 -7.36
C ASN A 363 -5.37 2.35 -8.35
N GLU A 364 -6.48 2.34 -9.06
CA GLU A 364 -6.94 3.43 -9.92
C GLU A 364 -8.08 4.18 -9.21
N ASP A 365 -8.18 5.50 -9.37
CA ASP A 365 -9.35 6.23 -8.87
C ASP A 365 -10.60 5.73 -9.61
N PRO A 366 -11.74 5.43 -8.93
CA PRO A 366 -12.93 4.91 -9.58
C PRO A 366 -13.45 5.79 -10.73
N LYS A 367 -13.29 7.11 -10.64
CA LYS A 367 -13.65 8.03 -11.71
C LYS A 367 -12.70 7.88 -12.90
N SER A 368 -11.41 7.77 -12.63
CA SER A 368 -10.38 7.54 -13.65
C SER A 368 -10.57 6.20 -14.35
N ALA A 369 -10.86 5.13 -13.59
CA ALA A 369 -11.18 3.82 -14.14
C ALA A 369 -12.41 3.87 -15.05
N MET A 370 -13.47 4.59 -14.64
CA MET A 370 -14.66 4.79 -15.46
C MET A 370 -14.35 5.60 -16.73
N ILE A 371 -13.56 6.67 -16.62
CA ILE A 371 -13.15 7.50 -17.76
C ILE A 371 -12.33 6.66 -18.75
N ARG A 372 -11.40 5.84 -18.28
CA ARG A 372 -10.59 4.96 -19.12
C ARG A 372 -11.46 3.92 -19.82
N ALA A 373 -12.35 3.24 -19.10
CA ALA A 373 -13.28 2.26 -19.69
C ALA A 373 -14.16 2.90 -20.77
N LEU A 374 -14.73 4.08 -20.52
CA LEU A 374 -15.53 4.83 -21.50
C LEU A 374 -14.69 5.26 -22.72
N LYS A 375 -13.43 5.67 -22.53
CA LYS A 375 -12.54 6.04 -23.63
C LYS A 375 -12.16 4.84 -24.49
N GLU A 376 -11.87 3.69 -23.88
CA GLU A 376 -11.63 2.43 -24.60
C GLU A 376 -12.87 2.01 -25.41
N GLU A 377 -14.06 2.08 -24.81
CA GLU A 377 -15.33 1.79 -25.47
C GLU A 377 -15.60 2.74 -26.65
N ILE A 378 -15.40 4.05 -26.47
CA ILE A 378 -15.50 5.04 -27.56
C ILE A 378 -14.48 4.73 -28.67
N GLY A 379 -13.28 4.30 -28.32
CA GLY A 379 -12.24 3.90 -29.27
C GLY A 379 -12.68 2.70 -30.12
N GLN A 380 -13.17 1.65 -29.48
CA GLN A 380 -13.69 0.45 -30.16
C GLN A 380 -14.88 0.79 -31.06
N LEU A 381 -15.85 1.55 -30.55
CA LEU A 381 -17.01 1.98 -31.32
C LEU A 381 -16.61 2.81 -32.54
N LYS A 382 -15.60 3.69 -32.43
CA LYS A 382 -15.08 4.46 -33.57
C LYS A 382 -14.45 3.58 -34.65
N VAL A 383 -13.70 2.54 -34.25
CA VAL A 383 -13.12 1.57 -35.19
C VAL A 383 -14.24 0.81 -35.90
N GLU A 384 -15.22 0.33 -35.16
CA GLU A 384 -16.38 -0.39 -35.72
C GLU A 384 -17.17 0.48 -36.70
N LEU A 385 -17.44 1.75 -36.32
CA LEU A 385 -18.08 2.74 -37.20
C LEU A 385 -17.30 2.97 -38.49
N ASN A 386 -15.97 2.98 -38.42
CA ASN A 386 -15.12 3.17 -39.59
C ASN A 386 -15.16 1.95 -40.51
N ASN A 387 -15.17 0.74 -39.94
CA ASN A 387 -15.33 -0.51 -40.68
C ASN A 387 -16.69 -0.56 -41.41
N TYR A 388 -17.79 -0.19 -40.73
CA TYR A 388 -19.11 -0.12 -41.38
C TYR A 388 -19.14 0.93 -42.50
N ARG A 389 -18.52 2.10 -42.31
CA ARG A 389 -18.43 3.12 -43.36
C ARG A 389 -17.67 2.62 -44.58
N GLN A 390 -16.61 1.84 -44.37
CA GLN A 390 -15.81 1.28 -45.45
C GLN A 390 -16.60 0.23 -46.24
N LEU A 391 -17.30 -0.68 -45.55
CA LEU A 391 -18.20 -1.66 -46.17
C LEU A 391 -19.31 -0.99 -47.01
N LEU A 392 -19.94 0.07 -46.48
CA LEU A 392 -20.95 0.83 -47.23
C LEU A 392 -20.39 1.54 -48.47
N LEU A 393 -19.13 1.97 -48.43
CA LEU A 393 -18.46 2.56 -49.60
C LEU A 393 -18.22 1.49 -50.69
N GLU A 394 -17.79 0.31 -50.29
CA GLU A 394 -17.53 -0.81 -51.20
C GLU A 394 -18.83 -1.29 -51.88
N GLU A 395 -19.93 -1.39 -51.13
CA GLU A 395 -21.25 -1.77 -51.65
C GLU A 395 -21.81 -0.72 -52.63
N ASN A 396 -21.69 0.57 -52.32
CA ASN A 396 -22.12 1.64 -53.23
C ASN A 396 -21.27 1.70 -54.50
N THR A 397 -19.98 1.35 -54.42
CA THR A 397 -19.10 1.28 -55.59
C THR A 397 -19.46 0.10 -56.48
N ALA A 398 -19.81 -1.05 -55.90
CA ALA A 398 -20.28 -2.23 -56.64
C ALA A 398 -21.63 -1.99 -57.36
N ILE A 399 -22.58 -1.31 -56.70
CA ILE A 399 -23.87 -0.92 -57.31
C ILE A 399 -23.65 0.08 -58.45
N GLY A 400 -22.74 1.05 -58.27
CA GLY A 400 -22.36 2.00 -59.31
C GLY A 400 -21.74 1.35 -60.55
N GLN A 401 -20.88 0.33 -60.37
CA GLN A 401 -20.27 -0.41 -61.48
C GLN A 401 -21.28 -1.32 -62.20
N ALA A 402 -22.21 -1.95 -61.47
CA ALA A 402 -23.31 -2.73 -62.06
C ALA A 402 -24.24 -1.86 -62.92
N ALA A 403 -24.56 -0.64 -62.48
CA ALA A 403 -25.37 0.31 -63.24
C ALA A 403 -24.68 0.86 -64.50
N VAL A 404 -23.33 0.93 -64.52
CA VAL A 404 -22.56 1.33 -65.71
C VAL A 404 -22.46 0.19 -66.73
N ASN A 405 -22.35 -1.06 -66.27
CA ASN A 405 -22.34 -2.22 -67.17
C ASN A 405 -23.69 -2.46 -67.84
N GLN A 406 -24.82 -2.24 -67.13
CA GLN A 406 -26.15 -2.33 -67.75
C GLN A 406 -26.45 -1.24 -68.80
N ARG A 407 -25.72 -0.11 -68.80
CA ARG A 407 -25.88 0.95 -69.82
C ARG A 407 -25.04 0.70 -71.09
N ARG A 408 -24.15 -0.30 -71.11
CA ARG A 408 -23.33 -0.63 -72.29
C ARG A 408 -23.95 -1.65 -73.23
N ASP A 409 -24.93 -2.43 -72.76
CA ASP A 409 -25.60 -3.48 -73.57
C ASP A 409 -26.96 -3.06 -74.16
N GLY A 410 -27.35 -1.79 -74.01
CA GLY A 410 -28.70 -1.29 -74.33
C GLY A 410 -28.90 -0.66 -75.71
N ASP A 411 -28.07 -0.97 -76.72
CA ASP A 411 -28.19 -0.35 -78.05
C ASP A 411 -28.36 -1.41 -79.15
N LYS A 412 -29.56 -2.01 -79.21
CA LYS A 412 -30.25 -2.45 -80.44
C LYS A 412 -31.61 -3.11 -80.15
N ALA A 413 -32.60 -2.64 -80.92
CA ALA A 413 -33.85 -3.27 -81.33
C ALA A 413 -35.17 -2.76 -80.71
N THR A 414 -36.09 -2.50 -81.64
CA THR A 414 -37.42 -1.87 -81.62
C THR A 414 -38.54 -2.68 -80.92
N PRO A 415 -39.69 -2.05 -80.61
CA PRO A 415 -40.72 -2.64 -79.75
C PRO A 415 -41.83 -3.31 -80.58
N SER A 416 -42.16 -4.57 -80.24
CA SER A 416 -43.48 -5.13 -80.51
C SER A 416 -43.65 -6.47 -79.78
N GLY A 417 -44.75 -6.61 -79.05
CA GLY A 417 -45.40 -7.90 -78.86
C GLY A 417 -45.28 -8.58 -77.48
N GLU A 418 -46.43 -8.57 -76.79
CA GLU A 418 -47.01 -9.68 -76.03
C GLU A 418 -46.58 -10.00 -74.59
N LEU A 419 -47.62 -9.98 -73.76
CA LEU A 419 -47.83 -10.59 -72.45
C LEU A 419 -47.05 -11.90 -72.23
N GLY A 420 -46.19 -11.89 -71.21
CA GLY A 420 -45.67 -13.09 -70.56
C GLY A 420 -45.62 -12.87 -69.05
N GLU A 421 -46.42 -13.63 -68.30
CA GLU A 421 -46.33 -13.74 -66.85
C GLU A 421 -44.93 -14.24 -66.45
N GLY A 422 -44.17 -13.41 -65.73
CA GLY A 422 -42.89 -13.77 -65.11
C GLY A 422 -43.06 -14.07 -63.62
N PRO A 423 -42.18 -14.90 -63.02
CA PRO A 423 -42.40 -15.52 -61.72
C PRO A 423 -42.40 -14.49 -60.58
N LYS A 424 -43.22 -14.78 -59.55
CA LYS A 424 -43.27 -14.03 -58.29
C LYS A 424 -41.92 -14.11 -57.58
N ASP A 425 -41.10 -13.07 -57.67
CA ASP A 425 -39.82 -13.01 -56.96
C ASP A 425 -40.03 -12.69 -55.48
N ALA A 426 -40.15 -13.75 -54.67
CA ALA A 426 -40.23 -13.71 -53.21
C ALA A 426 -39.03 -12.97 -52.56
N ASP A 427 -37.89 -12.90 -53.24
CA ASP A 427 -36.67 -12.20 -52.76
C ASP A 427 -36.79 -10.66 -52.79
N SER A 428 -37.55 -10.09 -53.73
CA SER A 428 -37.81 -8.65 -53.78
C SER A 428 -38.73 -8.19 -52.64
N MET A 429 -39.68 -9.05 -52.26
CA MET A 429 -40.59 -8.81 -51.12
C MET A 429 -39.86 -8.94 -49.77
N TYR A 430 -38.98 -9.93 -49.64
CA TYR A 430 -38.14 -10.14 -48.44
C TYR A 430 -37.13 -9.01 -48.21
N LEU A 431 -36.53 -8.48 -49.27
CA LEU A 431 -35.62 -7.33 -49.17
C LEU A 431 -36.37 -6.05 -48.80
N GLY A 432 -37.58 -5.85 -49.32
CA GLY A 432 -38.46 -4.74 -48.96
C GLY A 432 -38.86 -4.77 -47.48
N GLU A 433 -39.24 -5.93 -46.95
CA GLU A 433 -39.56 -6.10 -45.52
C GLU A 433 -38.34 -5.82 -44.62
N LYS A 434 -37.16 -6.35 -44.98
CA LYS A 434 -35.93 -6.06 -44.23
C LYS A 434 -35.53 -4.59 -44.27
N LEU A 435 -35.76 -3.89 -45.38
CA LEU A 435 -35.46 -2.46 -45.49
C LEU A 435 -36.41 -1.64 -44.60
N ILE A 436 -37.70 -1.98 -44.57
CA ILE A 436 -38.69 -1.35 -43.70
C ILE A 436 -38.33 -1.58 -42.22
N GLU A 437 -37.93 -2.80 -41.86
CA GLU A 437 -37.49 -3.11 -40.50
C GLU A 437 -36.20 -2.37 -40.13
N SER A 438 -35.23 -2.27 -41.04
CA SER A 438 -33.99 -1.52 -40.83
C SER A 438 -34.26 -0.03 -40.63
N VAL A 439 -35.17 0.56 -41.43
CA VAL A 439 -35.57 1.97 -41.29
C VAL A 439 -36.29 2.21 -39.96
N ARG A 440 -37.11 1.24 -39.49
CA ARG A 440 -37.75 1.31 -38.18
C ARG A 440 -36.71 1.32 -37.06
N ILE A 441 -35.72 0.42 -37.10
CA ILE A 441 -34.64 0.35 -36.11
C ILE A 441 -33.83 1.65 -36.08
N VAL A 442 -33.50 2.21 -37.26
CA VAL A 442 -32.77 3.50 -37.33
C VAL A 442 -33.58 4.64 -36.73
N ARG A 443 -34.91 4.66 -36.95
CA ARG A 443 -35.78 5.66 -36.32
C ARG A 443 -35.80 5.50 -34.79
N ASP A 444 -35.94 4.28 -34.29
CA ASP A 444 -35.93 4.01 -32.85
C ASP A 444 -34.58 4.39 -32.21
N LEU A 445 -33.46 4.18 -32.90
CA LEU A 445 -32.13 4.61 -32.47
C LEU A 445 -31.97 6.13 -32.44
N VAL A 446 -32.55 6.85 -33.41
CA VAL A 446 -32.56 8.31 -33.43
C VAL A 446 -33.37 8.87 -32.26
N ASP A 447 -34.54 8.29 -31.98
CA ASP A 447 -35.39 8.68 -30.86
C ASP A 447 -34.71 8.40 -29.51
N THR A 448 -34.07 7.24 -29.38
CA THR A 448 -33.30 6.87 -28.18
C THR A 448 -32.10 7.81 -27.97
N ASN A 449 -31.38 8.17 -29.04
CA ASN A 449 -30.31 9.17 -28.97
C ASN A 449 -30.82 10.55 -28.56
N GLY A 450 -32.02 10.95 -29.01
CA GLY A 450 -32.67 12.17 -28.57
C GLY A 450 -32.94 12.18 -27.07
N GLN A 451 -33.45 11.06 -26.53
CA GLN A 451 -33.69 10.90 -25.09
C GLN A 451 -32.39 10.91 -24.28
N LEU A 452 -31.33 10.25 -24.78
CA LEU A 452 -30.01 10.26 -24.13
C LEU A 452 -29.41 11.66 -24.06
N ARG A 453 -29.54 12.46 -25.12
CA ARG A 453 -29.10 13.87 -25.12
C ARG A 453 -29.87 14.69 -24.09
N ALA A 454 -31.20 14.56 -24.04
CA ALA A 454 -32.02 15.25 -23.05
C ALA A 454 -31.67 14.83 -21.60
N ASN A 455 -31.32 13.56 -21.38
CA ASN A 455 -30.86 13.08 -20.07
C ASN A 455 -29.47 13.61 -19.72
N PHE A 456 -28.57 13.72 -20.70
CA PHE A 456 -27.25 14.31 -20.52
C PHE A 456 -27.35 15.79 -20.13
N ASP A 457 -28.21 16.55 -20.80
CA ASP A 457 -28.44 17.97 -20.48
C ASP A 457 -28.97 18.14 -19.05
N LYS A 458 -29.98 17.34 -18.66
CA LYS A 458 -30.48 17.32 -17.27
C LYS A 458 -29.39 16.96 -16.25
N MET A 459 -28.53 16.00 -16.58
CA MET A 459 -27.45 15.58 -15.70
C MET A 459 -26.39 16.68 -15.55
N ASN A 460 -26.10 17.39 -16.63
CA ASN A 460 -25.19 18.52 -16.61
C ASN A 460 -25.76 19.71 -15.82
N ASP A 461 -27.06 20.00 -15.93
CA ASP A 461 -27.74 21.01 -15.11
C ASP A 461 -27.69 20.64 -13.61
N MET A 462 -27.94 19.37 -13.28
CA MET A 462 -27.78 18.87 -11.90
C MET A 462 -26.34 19.00 -11.41
N ARG A 463 -25.34 18.75 -12.26
CA ARG A 463 -23.92 18.92 -11.93
C ARG A 463 -23.61 20.38 -11.61
N ILE A 464 -24.04 21.31 -12.44
CA ILE A 464 -23.82 22.76 -12.24
C ILE A 464 -24.48 23.21 -10.93
N SER A 465 -25.70 22.73 -10.64
CA SER A 465 -26.38 23.03 -9.37
C SER A 465 -25.62 22.46 -8.16
N ALA A 466 -25.11 21.23 -8.25
CA ALA A 466 -24.33 20.62 -7.18
C ALA A 466 -23.00 21.34 -6.94
N GLU A 467 -22.32 21.78 -8.00
CA GLU A 467 -21.09 22.58 -7.92
C GLU A 467 -21.34 23.92 -7.21
N SER A 468 -22.46 24.58 -7.52
CA SER A 468 -22.86 25.81 -6.84
C SER A 468 -23.15 25.58 -5.34
N MET A 469 -23.82 24.49 -4.96
CA MET A 469 -24.04 24.16 -3.55
C MET A 469 -22.73 23.88 -2.81
N VAL A 470 -21.78 23.17 -3.43
CA VAL A 470 -20.47 22.90 -2.83
C VAL A 470 -19.70 24.19 -2.60
N GLN A 471 -19.77 25.14 -3.54
CA GLN A 471 -19.14 26.44 -3.38
C GLN A 471 -19.73 27.22 -2.20
N GLN A 472 -21.07 27.26 -2.07
CA GLN A 472 -21.74 27.92 -0.95
C GLN A 472 -21.36 27.30 0.40
N VAL A 473 -21.32 25.97 0.49
CA VAL A 473 -20.89 25.26 1.71
C VAL A 473 -19.41 25.54 2.03
N ASN A 474 -18.55 25.70 1.03
CA ASN A 474 -17.15 26.07 1.26
C ASN A 474 -17.03 27.49 1.79
N GLU A 475 -17.81 28.44 1.26
CA GLU A 475 -17.86 29.82 1.76
C GLU A 475 -18.34 29.87 3.20
N GLU A 476 -19.44 29.18 3.54
CA GLU A 476 -19.93 29.05 4.93
C GLU A 476 -18.88 28.41 5.87
N ASN A 477 -18.14 27.41 5.39
CA ASN A 477 -17.08 26.79 6.18
C ASN A 477 -15.88 27.72 6.42
N ILE A 478 -15.58 28.62 5.48
CA ILE A 478 -14.53 29.63 5.66
C ILE A 478 -14.97 30.63 6.73
N GLU A 479 -16.19 31.16 6.65
CA GLU A 479 -16.73 32.08 7.67
C GLU A 479 -16.77 31.44 9.06
N LEU A 480 -17.16 30.17 9.16
CA LEU A 480 -17.17 29.44 10.43
C LEU A 480 -15.76 29.29 11.01
N ARG A 481 -14.75 29.08 10.18
CA ARG A 481 -13.34 28.98 10.64
C ARG A 481 -12.85 30.32 11.18
N GLU A 482 -13.11 31.41 10.48
CA GLU A 482 -12.75 32.76 10.95
C GLU A 482 -13.43 33.09 12.28
N ARG A 483 -14.68 32.67 12.45
CA ARG A 483 -15.44 32.89 13.68
C ARG A 483 -14.91 32.04 14.84
N ILE A 484 -14.48 30.80 14.57
CA ILE A 484 -13.81 29.95 15.57
C ILE A 484 -12.49 30.58 16.00
N GLU A 485 -11.68 31.06 15.06
CA GLU A 485 -10.39 31.70 15.35
C GLU A 485 -10.56 32.98 16.18
N MET A 486 -11.60 33.78 15.88
CA MET A 486 -11.96 34.94 16.68
C MET A 486 -12.34 34.54 18.11
N LEU A 487 -13.16 33.51 18.30
CA LEU A 487 -13.56 33.02 19.62
C LEU A 487 -12.36 32.45 20.40
N GLU A 488 -11.48 31.72 19.74
CA GLU A 488 -10.24 31.22 20.34
C GLU A 488 -9.34 32.38 20.81
N SER A 489 -9.24 33.47 20.03
CA SER A 489 -8.48 34.65 20.44
C SER A 489 -9.06 35.35 21.69
N ILE A 490 -10.39 35.39 21.82
CA ILE A 490 -11.09 35.98 22.99
C ILE A 490 -10.87 35.11 24.23
N VAL A 491 -10.94 33.78 24.09
CA VAL A 491 -10.68 32.84 25.20
C VAL A 491 -9.24 32.94 25.68
N VAL A 492 -8.29 33.13 24.76
CA VAL A 492 -6.86 33.35 25.11
C VAL A 492 -6.68 34.70 25.82
N GLN A 493 -7.34 35.77 25.38
CA GLN A 493 -7.27 37.08 26.04
C GLN A 493 -7.89 37.08 27.45
N GLN A 494 -8.98 36.33 27.67
CA GLN A 494 -9.58 36.19 29.01
C GLN A 494 -8.77 35.29 29.98
N ALA A 495 -7.83 34.50 29.47
CA ALA A 495 -6.95 33.67 30.29
C ALA A 495 -5.70 34.43 30.80
N ASP A 496 -5.39 35.60 30.24
CA ASP A 496 -4.20 36.40 30.56
C ASP A 496 -4.47 37.60 31.49
N ASP A 497 -5.72 37.86 31.90
CA ASP A 497 -6.05 38.83 32.95
C ASP A 497 -6.05 38.14 34.33
N PRO A 498 -5.05 38.36 35.21
CA PRO A 498 -5.09 37.84 36.57
C PRO A 498 -6.13 38.62 37.39
N PRO A 499 -6.88 37.97 38.30
CA PRO A 499 -7.72 38.69 39.24
C PRO A 499 -6.84 39.53 40.17
N ASP A 500 -7.07 40.84 40.16
CA ASP A 500 -6.48 41.81 41.08
C ASP A 500 -6.92 41.48 42.53
N TYR A 501 -6.04 40.78 43.26
CA TYR A 501 -6.14 40.65 44.71
C TYR A 501 -5.31 41.75 45.36
N GLY A 502 -5.97 42.87 45.67
CA GLY A 502 -5.46 43.87 46.61
C GLY A 502 -5.32 43.29 48.03
N PRO A 503 -4.44 43.84 48.88
CA PRO A 503 -4.10 43.23 50.16
C PRO A 503 -5.19 43.54 51.21
N GLU A 504 -6.04 42.57 51.54
CA GLU A 504 -6.95 42.69 52.66
C GLU A 504 -6.33 42.23 53.98
N LYS A 505 -6.48 43.10 54.97
CA LYS A 505 -5.96 43.05 56.32
C LYS A 505 -6.58 41.89 57.10
N THR A 506 -5.75 41.24 57.89
CA THR A 506 -6.15 40.43 59.05
C THR A 506 -6.99 41.26 60.01
N GLN A 507 -8.26 40.87 60.20
CA GLN A 507 -9.01 41.13 61.45
C GLN A 507 -9.93 39.97 61.80
N ASP A 508 -9.77 39.51 63.03
CA ASP A 508 -10.61 38.56 63.75
C ASP A 508 -12.11 38.92 63.70
N ARG A 509 -12.97 37.90 63.64
CA ARG A 509 -13.99 37.62 64.68
C ARG A 509 -14.88 36.42 64.34
N GLN A 510 -14.77 35.41 65.21
CA GLN A 510 -15.83 34.68 65.92
C GLN A 510 -17.18 34.35 65.24
N ASN A 511 -17.48 33.04 65.35
CA ASN A 511 -18.76 32.41 65.69
C ASN A 511 -19.96 32.52 64.73
N GLY A 512 -20.50 31.34 64.36
CA GLY A 512 -21.87 31.24 63.86
C GLY A 512 -22.18 29.86 63.30
N SER A 513 -22.87 29.04 64.08
CA SER A 513 -23.31 27.68 63.79
C SER A 513 -24.39 27.55 62.69
N ALA A 514 -24.49 26.31 62.18
CA ALA A 514 -25.71 25.59 61.78
C ALA A 514 -26.14 25.64 60.30
N GLY A 515 -26.50 24.44 59.80
CA GLY A 515 -27.40 24.29 58.66
C GLY A 515 -27.00 23.21 57.65
N GLY A 516 -27.25 21.94 57.98
CA GLY A 516 -27.20 20.86 56.99
C GLY A 516 -28.30 20.98 55.93
N GLY A 517 -28.00 20.54 54.71
CA GLY A 517 -28.96 20.51 53.59
C GLY A 517 -28.49 19.64 52.44
N THR A 518 -28.82 18.34 52.52
CA THR A 518 -28.60 17.32 51.49
C THR A 518 -29.56 17.51 50.32
N ILE A 519 -29.07 17.67 49.06
CA ILE A 519 -29.91 17.46 47.86
C ILE A 519 -29.19 16.61 46.80
N LYS A 520 -29.89 15.55 46.41
CA LYS A 520 -29.55 14.44 45.51
C LYS A 520 -29.33 14.86 44.06
N LYS A 521 -28.29 14.33 43.41
CA LYS A 521 -28.15 14.28 41.94
C LYS A 521 -29.08 13.19 41.36
N LYS A 522 -30.00 13.61 40.48
CA LYS A 522 -30.74 12.74 39.55
C LYS A 522 -29.88 12.48 38.33
N THR A 523 -29.53 11.22 38.10
CA THR A 523 -29.18 10.67 36.79
C THR A 523 -30.45 10.49 35.96
N LYS A 524 -30.42 10.90 34.70
CA LYS A 524 -31.38 10.43 33.69
C LYS A 524 -30.59 9.86 32.51
N LYS A 525 -31.09 8.71 32.08
CA LYS A 525 -30.71 7.92 30.91
C LYS A 525 -30.73 8.73 29.62
#